data_AF-A0A0J9XQB1-F1
#
_entry.id   AF-A0A0J9XQB1-F1
#
_cell.length_a   1.000
_cell.length_b   1.000
_cell.length_c   1.000
_cell.angle_alpha   90.00
_cell.angle_beta   90.00
_cell.angle_gamma   90.00
#
_symmetry.space_group_name_H-M   'P 1'
#
loop_
_entity.id
_entity.type
_entity.pdbx_description
1 polymer ?
#
loop_
_entity_poly.entity_id
_entity_poly.type
_entity_poly.pdbx_seq_one_letter_code
_entity_poly.pdbx_strand_id
1 'polypeptide(L)'
;MNSFIDKLQTDRVQLHEEMSGFMSQCRDLILGFHILTPNAGEITQGFAIALKFDAKKADFDRLIGIHPTVAEEERSVIPLPGIEPGPCG
;
A
#
# COMPACT_ATOMS: atom_id res chain seq x y z
N MET A 1 -25.62 8.46 11.02
CA MET A 1 -24.22 8.89 11.26
C MET A 1 -23.25 8.22 10.30
N ASN A 2 -23.35 6.90 10.10
CA ASN A 2 -22.46 6.18 9.17
C ASN A 2 -22.48 6.74 7.73
N SER A 3 -23.66 7.11 7.20
CA SER A 3 -23.76 7.66 5.84
C SER A 3 -23.11 9.04 5.62
N PHE A 4 -22.91 9.83 6.69
CA PHE A 4 -22.23 11.13 6.59
C PHE A 4 -20.71 10.96 6.68
N ILE A 5 -20.25 10.02 7.52
CA ILE A 5 -18.85 9.59 7.58
C ILE A 5 -18.44 8.95 6.25
N ASP A 6 -19.27 8.06 5.68
CA ASP A 6 -19.03 7.44 4.37
C ASP A 6 -18.90 8.49 3.27
N LYS A 7 -19.82 9.47 3.20
CA LYS A 7 -19.71 10.55 2.21
C LYS A 7 -18.46 11.41 2.41
N LEU A 8 -18.09 11.74 3.64
CA LEU A 8 -16.87 12.49 3.93
C LEU A 8 -15.60 11.70 3.65
N GLN A 9 -15.64 10.38 3.76
CA GLN A 9 -14.57 9.50 3.31
C GLN A 9 -14.54 9.47 1.79
N THR A 10 -15.63 9.16 1.10
CA THR A 10 -15.71 9.13 -0.38
C THR A 10 -15.28 10.45 -1.04
N ASP A 11 -15.75 11.60 -0.54
CA ASP A 11 -15.47 12.91 -1.15
C ASP A 11 -14.03 13.40 -0.89
N ARG A 12 -13.34 12.89 0.14
CA ARG A 12 -11.94 13.26 0.46
C ARG A 12 -10.93 12.24 -0.07
N VAL A 13 -11.35 11.00 -0.24
CA VAL A 13 -10.55 9.88 -0.77
C VAL A 13 -10.28 10.05 -2.26
N GLN A 14 -11.18 10.68 -3.03
CA GLN A 14 -11.00 10.88 -4.47
C GLN A 14 -9.79 11.72 -4.89
N LEU A 15 -9.09 12.39 -3.97
CA LEU A 15 -8.00 13.27 -4.36
C LEU A 15 -6.62 12.60 -4.40
N HIS A 16 -6.32 11.56 -3.61
CA HIS A 16 -5.08 10.78 -3.73
C HIS A 16 -5.24 9.44 -2.98
N GLU A 17 -5.83 8.42 -3.62
CA GLU A 17 -5.70 7.02 -3.16
C GLU A 17 -4.27 6.55 -3.47
N GLU A 18 -3.30 7.07 -2.73
CA GLU A 18 -1.89 6.78 -2.96
C GLU A 18 -1.38 5.77 -1.94
N MET A 19 -1.09 4.57 -2.42
CA MET A 19 -0.25 3.64 -1.69
C MET A 19 1.22 4.01 -1.92
N SER A 20 1.92 4.26 -0.83
CA SER A 20 3.32 4.69 -0.86
C SER A 20 4.19 3.70 -0.12
N GLY A 21 5.07 3.00 -0.85
CA GLY A 21 5.99 2.01 -0.28
C GLY A 21 7.35 2.58 0.08
N PHE A 22 7.92 2.08 1.18
CA PHE A 22 9.31 2.30 1.58
C PHE A 22 10.07 1.01 1.39
N MET A 23 11.26 1.07 0.80
CA MET A 23 12.05 -0.13 0.49
C MET A 23 13.47 -0.05 1.08
N SER A 24 14.07 -1.20 1.39
CA SER A 24 15.48 -1.28 1.77
C SER A 24 16.40 -1.23 0.54
N GLN A 25 17.51 -0.51 0.65
CA GLN A 25 18.46 -0.30 -0.45
C GLN A 25 19.14 -1.59 -0.96
N CYS A 26 19.44 -2.56 -0.08
CA CYS A 26 20.27 -3.71 -0.44
C CYS A 26 19.47 -4.97 -0.82
N ARG A 27 18.24 -5.11 -0.33
CA ARG A 27 17.48 -6.37 -0.38
C ARG A 27 16.11 -6.25 -1.07
N ASP A 28 15.74 -5.05 -1.51
CA ASP A 28 14.42 -4.73 -2.09
C ASP A 28 13.24 -5.12 -1.19
N LEU A 29 13.49 -5.19 0.12
CA LEU A 29 12.48 -5.48 1.14
C LEU A 29 11.55 -4.29 1.26
N ILE A 30 10.24 -4.54 1.29
CA ILE A 30 9.28 -3.50 1.66
C ILE A 30 9.37 -3.30 3.18
N LEU A 31 9.79 -2.12 3.60
CA LEU A 31 9.92 -1.72 5.01
C LEU A 31 8.59 -1.25 5.59
N GLY A 32 7.70 -0.75 4.73
CA GLY A 32 6.39 -0.28 5.11
C GLY A 32 5.65 0.31 3.92
N PHE A 33 4.36 0.54 4.12
CA PHE A 33 3.53 1.26 3.17
C PHE A 33 2.53 2.13 3.92
N HIS A 34 2.05 3.17 3.24
CA HIS A 34 0.97 4.02 3.70
C HIS A 34 -0.14 3.96 2.68
N ILE A 35 -1.37 3.72 3.13
CA ILE A 35 -2.55 3.63 2.29
C ILE A 35 -3.64 4.56 2.85
N LEU A 36 -4.28 5.33 1.97
CA LEU A 36 -5.42 6.20 2.31
C LEU A 36 -6.62 5.83 1.44
N THR A 37 -7.42 4.86 1.90
CA THR A 37 -8.53 4.31 1.13
C THR A 37 -9.71 3.91 2.02
N PRO A 38 -10.92 3.74 1.45
CA PRO A 38 -12.03 3.10 2.16
C PRO A 38 -11.66 1.64 2.40
N ASN A 39 -11.86 1.13 3.61
CA ASN A 39 -11.42 -0.21 4.04
C ASN A 39 -9.89 -0.40 4.09
N ALA A 40 -9.14 0.68 4.35
CA ALA A 40 -7.70 0.63 4.56
C ALA A 40 -7.28 -0.37 5.65
N GLY A 41 -8.11 -0.62 6.67
CA GLY A 41 -7.83 -1.58 7.73
C GLY A 41 -7.74 -3.02 7.21
N GLU A 42 -8.70 -3.42 6.38
CA GLU A 42 -8.79 -4.73 5.76
C GLU A 42 -7.62 -4.98 4.80
N ILE A 43 -7.29 -3.98 3.98
CA ILE A 43 -6.14 -4.03 3.07
C ILE A 43 -4.84 -4.14 3.88
N THR A 44 -4.65 -3.24 4.85
CA THR A 44 -3.44 -3.19 5.67
C THR A 44 -3.20 -4.50 6.41
N GLN A 45 -4.25 -5.15 6.89
CA GLN A 45 -4.14 -6.44 7.58
C GLN A 45 -3.59 -7.54 6.65
N GLY A 46 -4.02 -7.58 5.39
CA GLY A 46 -3.47 -8.50 4.39
C GLY A 46 -1.99 -8.23 4.09
N PHE A 47 -1.63 -6.97 3.88
CA PHE A 47 -0.26 -6.55 3.61
C PHE A 47 0.68 -6.76 4.82
N ALA A 48 0.19 -6.63 6.05
CA ALA A 48 0.98 -6.87 7.26
C ALA A 48 1.56 -8.29 7.33
N ILE A 49 0.85 -9.29 6.78
CA ILE A 49 1.37 -10.66 6.67
C ILE A 49 2.56 -10.69 5.70
N ALA A 50 2.46 -10.04 4.54
CA ALA A 50 3.54 -9.97 3.56
C ALA A 50 4.80 -9.31 4.15
N LEU A 51 4.65 -8.17 4.85
CA LEU A 51 5.76 -7.50 5.52
C LEU A 51 6.44 -8.39 6.58
N LYS A 52 5.65 -9.21 7.31
CA LYS A 52 6.18 -10.13 8.33
C LYS A 52 7.03 -11.27 7.73
N PHE A 53 6.83 -11.60 6.46
CA PHE A 53 7.58 -12.62 5.73
C PHE A 53 8.68 -12.03 4.83
N ASP A 54 9.16 -10.81 5.14
CA ASP A 54 10.22 -10.13 4.39
C ASP A 54 9.89 -9.99 2.89
N ALA A 55 8.64 -9.64 2.58
CA ALA A 55 8.20 -9.48 1.19
C ALA A 55 9.03 -8.44 0.44
N LYS A 56 9.44 -8.81 -0.77
CA LYS A 56 10.17 -7.93 -1.68
C LYS A 56 9.23 -7.27 -2.66
N LYS A 57 9.65 -6.16 -3.26
CA LYS A 57 8.90 -5.54 -4.37
C LYS A 57 8.53 -6.55 -5.48
N ALA A 58 9.45 -7.45 -5.81
CA ALA A 58 9.24 -8.48 -6.83
C ALA A 58 8.11 -9.48 -6.47
N ASP A 59 7.79 -9.66 -5.19
CA ASP A 59 6.70 -10.53 -4.77
C ASP A 59 5.34 -9.86 -5.00
N PHE A 60 5.25 -8.55 -4.75
CA PHE A 60 4.07 -7.75 -5.08
C PHE A 60 3.83 -7.65 -6.58
N ASP A 61 4.87 -7.39 -7.38
CA ASP A 61 4.77 -7.31 -8.84
C ASP A 61 4.22 -8.64 -9.46
N ARG A 62 4.45 -9.78 -8.78
CA ARG A 62 3.94 -11.10 -9.19
C ARG A 62 2.48 -11.36 -8.84
N LEU A 63 1.89 -10.64 -7.88
CA LEU A 63 0.51 -10.85 -7.44
C LEU A 63 -0.49 -10.54 -8.54
N ILE A 64 -1.49 -11.39 -8.78
CA ILE A 64 -2.56 -11.03 -9.73
C ILE A 64 -3.51 -10.03 -9.04
N GLY A 65 -3.62 -8.82 -9.59
CA GLY A 65 -4.58 -7.83 -9.14
C GLY A 65 -6.02 -8.31 -9.33
N ILE A 66 -6.87 -8.07 -8.34
CA ILE A 66 -8.29 -8.43 -8.39
C ILE A 66 -9.06 -7.22 -8.90
N HIS A 67 -9.67 -7.34 -10.08
CA HIS A 67 -10.39 -6.23 -10.72
C HIS A 67 -11.92 -6.36 -10.59
N PRO A 68 -12.68 -5.29 -10.25
CA PRO A 68 -12.22 -3.96 -9.82
C PRO A 68 -12.10 -3.87 -8.29
N THR A 69 -10.92 -3.52 -7.77
CA THR A 69 -10.73 -3.30 -6.31
C THR A 69 -9.69 -2.22 -6.06
N VAL A 70 -9.84 -1.44 -4.98
CA VAL A 70 -8.79 -0.49 -4.56
C VAL A 70 -7.45 -1.19 -4.33
N ALA A 71 -7.50 -2.46 -3.92
CA ALA A 71 -6.31 -3.27 -3.71
C ALA A 71 -5.56 -3.65 -5.01
N GLU A 72 -6.11 -3.39 -6.19
CA GLU A 72 -5.49 -3.75 -7.47
C GLU A 72 -4.25 -2.91 -7.79
N GLU A 73 -4.27 -1.62 -7.44
CA GLU A 73 -3.14 -0.69 -7.57
C GLU A 73 -1.99 -1.08 -6.64
N GLU A 74 -2.30 -1.70 -5.49
CA GLU A 74 -1.34 -2.12 -4.47
C GLU A 74 -0.40 -3.25 -4.95
N ARG A 75 -0.69 -3.86 -6.10
CA ARG A 75 0.22 -4.80 -6.76
C ARG A 75 1.54 -4.11 -7.12
N SER A 76 1.47 -2.86 -7.57
CA SER A 76 2.63 -2.09 -7.96
C SER A 76 3.06 -1.22 -6.80
N VAL A 77 3.81 -1.78 -5.85
CA VAL A 77 4.42 -0.98 -4.78
C VAL A 77 5.46 -0.04 -5.41
N ILE A 78 5.12 1.23 -5.53
CA ILE A 78 6.01 2.26 -6.07
C ILE A 78 6.72 2.97 -4.90
N PRO A 79 8.06 3.12 -4.96
CA PRO A 79 8.78 3.95 -4.02
C PRO A 79 8.35 5.41 -4.13
N LEU A 80 8.19 6.09 -3.00
CA LEU A 80 7.89 7.53 -3.02
C LEU A 80 8.99 8.32 -3.73
N PRO A 81 8.64 9.22 -4.68
CA PRO A 81 9.63 10.08 -5.31
C PRO A 81 10.26 10.99 -4.24
N GLY A 82 11.58 10.99 -4.16
CA GLY A 82 12.33 11.83 -3.22
C GLY A 82 12.50 11.25 -1.81
N ILE A 83 12.01 10.03 -1.54
CA ILE A 83 12.41 9.30 -0.33
C ILE A 83 13.57 8.36 -0.65
N GLU A 84 14.64 8.44 0.14
CA GLU A 84 15.76 7.51 -0.01
C GLU A 84 15.36 6.13 0.54
N PRO A 85 15.75 5.03 -0.14
CA PRO A 85 15.58 3.69 0.41
C PRO A 85 16.21 3.59 1.80
N GLY A 86 15.54 2.88 2.71
CA GLY A 86 15.99 2.73 4.08
C GLY A 86 17.36 2.04 4.15
N PRO A 87 18.15 2.32 5.21
CA PRO A 87 19.47 1.74 5.40
C PRO A 87 19.39 0.21 5.42
N CYS A 88 20.47 -0.44 5.00
CA CYS A 88 20.58 -1.88 5.07
C CYS A 88 20.75 -2.29 6.55
N GLY A 89 19.66 -2.72 7.18
CA GLY A 89 19.64 -3.32 8.51
C GLY A 89 20.07 -4.78 8.54
#